data_AF-F9W844-F1
#
_entry.id   AF-F9W844-F1
#
_cell.length_a   1.000
_cell.length_b   1.000
_cell.length_c   1.000
_cell.angle_alpha   90.00
_cell.angle_beta   90.00
_cell.angle_gamma   90.00
#
_symmetry.space_group_name_H-M   'P 1'
#
loop_
_entity.id
_entity.type
_entity.pdbx_description
1 polymer ?
#
loop_
_entity_poly.entity_id
_entity_poly.type
_entity_poly.pdbx_seq_one_letter_code
_entity_poly.pdbx_strand_id
1 'polypeptide(L)'
;MIVVRVTPNESAALVLNKPLENDKGMLMPVSMTMRLNNLHPLFCKHLCNHTVLIGGPVSRGTFDASVLLLHRIPDVDDAIPLSHSLWVDGNYDVLQQKIENGTADPKDIVVICGFSGWGVQQLEGELQSGTWVVVEGDTEDRALDNFVFTIARLAGAHPHGPASSSVENADGKQAPLSMEERNRQHRASLWSWAYSALGQPFASMALNQKPFTHGPQEN
;
A
#
# COMPACT_ATOMS: atom_id res chain seq x y z
N MET A 1 -4.66 4.25 6.57
CA MET A 1 -5.08 2.84 6.73
C MET A 1 -6.46 2.70 6.13
N ILE A 2 -6.86 1.50 5.73
CA ILE A 2 -8.24 1.18 5.36
C ILE A 2 -8.79 0.16 6.36
N VAL A 3 -9.95 0.44 6.97
CA VAL A 3 -10.62 -0.50 7.85
C VAL A 3 -11.30 -1.55 6.98
N VAL A 4 -10.94 -2.83 7.16
CA VAL A 4 -11.43 -3.94 6.33
C VAL A 4 -12.45 -4.81 7.06
N ARG A 5 -12.55 -4.67 8.38
CA ARG A 5 -13.49 -5.41 9.21
C ARG A 5 -13.80 -4.64 10.48
N VAL A 6 -15.08 -4.56 10.83
CA VAL A 6 -15.56 -4.08 12.13
C VAL A 6 -16.62 -5.06 12.61
N THR A 7 -16.42 -5.59 13.81
CA THR A 7 -17.38 -6.45 14.51
C THR A 7 -17.54 -5.94 15.94
N PRO A 8 -18.54 -6.42 16.70
CA PRO A 8 -18.67 -6.06 18.11
C PRO A 8 -17.43 -6.40 18.96
N ASN A 9 -16.63 -7.37 18.53
CA ASN A 9 -15.52 -7.92 19.31
C ASN A 9 -14.15 -7.40 18.88
N GLU A 10 -13.99 -7.11 17.58
CA GLU A 10 -12.71 -6.74 16.99
C GLU A 10 -12.91 -5.85 15.76
N SER A 11 -11.91 -5.01 15.50
CA SER A 11 -11.76 -4.32 14.21
C SER A 11 -10.40 -4.63 13.60
N ALA A 12 -10.30 -4.62 12.28
CA ALA A 12 -9.06 -4.83 11.55
C ALA A 12 -8.91 -3.82 10.41
N ALA A 13 -7.67 -3.38 10.17
CA ALA A 13 -7.33 -2.44 9.11
C ALA A 13 -5.99 -2.78 8.46
N LEU A 14 -5.79 -2.27 7.24
CA LEU A 14 -4.56 -2.41 6.47
C LEU A 14 -3.88 -1.05 6.29
N VAL A 15 -2.58 -1.01 6.54
CA VAL A 15 -1.69 0.07 6.11
C VAL A 15 -1.39 -0.12 4.62
N LEU A 16 -1.68 0.91 3.82
CA LEU A 16 -1.55 0.84 2.36
C LEU A 16 -0.29 1.53 1.84
N ASN A 17 0.45 2.26 2.67
CA ASN A 17 1.54 3.13 2.19
C ASN A 17 2.92 2.76 2.78
N LYS A 18 3.07 1.51 3.23
CA LYS A 18 4.28 1.03 3.89
C LYS A 18 4.85 -0.17 3.13
N PRO A 19 5.60 0.03 2.03
CA PRO A 19 6.27 -1.07 1.38
C PRO A 19 7.30 -1.71 2.32
N LEU A 20 7.52 -3.00 2.16
CA LEU A 20 8.60 -3.71 2.83
C LEU A 20 9.92 -3.31 2.17
N GLU A 21 10.85 -2.80 2.98
CA GLU A 21 12.18 -2.37 2.54
C GLU A 21 13.23 -3.11 3.37
N ASN A 22 14.37 -3.47 2.76
CA ASN A 22 15.53 -3.91 3.53
C ASN A 22 16.28 -2.72 4.16
N ASP A 23 17.38 -3.03 4.85
CA ASP A 23 18.31 -2.10 5.50
C ASP A 23 19.02 -1.10 4.56
N LYS A 24 18.75 -1.17 3.25
CA LYS A 24 19.32 -0.29 2.22
C LYS A 24 18.24 0.40 1.39
N GLY A 25 16.96 0.33 1.80
CA GLY A 25 15.83 0.89 1.06
C GLY A 25 15.48 0.11 -0.22
N MET A 26 15.93 -1.13 -0.39
CA MET A 26 15.45 -1.94 -1.51
C MET A 26 14.04 -2.43 -1.20
N LEU A 27 13.09 -2.11 -2.09
CA LEU A 27 11.74 -2.68 -2.02
C LEU A 27 11.82 -4.20 -2.16
N MET A 28 11.13 -4.90 -1.27
CA MET A 28 11.22 -6.35 -1.17
C MET A 28 10.08 -7.01 -1.97
N PRO A 29 10.39 -7.72 -3.07
CA PRO A 29 9.37 -8.42 -3.83
C PRO A 29 8.94 -9.72 -3.13
N VAL A 30 7.78 -10.26 -3.49
CA VAL A 30 7.25 -11.53 -2.99
C VAL A 30 8.28 -12.66 -3.08
N SER A 31 8.95 -12.78 -4.22
CA SER A 31 9.96 -13.83 -4.47
C SER A 31 11.15 -13.83 -3.50
N MET A 32 11.47 -12.68 -2.90
CA MET A 32 12.59 -12.54 -1.95
C MET A 32 12.15 -12.56 -0.49
N THR A 33 10.85 -12.37 -0.24
CA THR A 33 10.31 -12.19 1.11
C THR A 33 9.68 -13.46 1.65
N MET A 34 9.10 -14.27 0.76
CA MET A 34 8.16 -15.31 1.15
C MET A 34 8.65 -16.70 0.74
N ARG A 35 8.33 -17.71 1.55
CA ARG A 35 8.59 -19.11 1.21
C ARG A 35 7.55 -19.57 0.18
N LEU A 36 7.86 -19.39 -1.10
CA LEU A 36 6.94 -19.67 -2.20
C LEU A 36 6.37 -21.10 -2.20
N ASN A 37 7.11 -22.08 -1.68
CA ASN A 37 6.65 -23.48 -1.61
C ASN A 37 5.44 -23.70 -0.69
N ASN A 38 5.19 -22.78 0.25
CA ASN A 38 4.05 -22.82 1.14
C ASN A 38 2.89 -21.93 0.66
N LEU A 39 3.09 -21.19 -0.43
CA LEU A 39 2.10 -20.28 -0.98
C LEU A 39 1.43 -20.88 -2.21
N HIS A 40 0.23 -20.39 -2.49
CA HIS A 40 -0.48 -20.73 -3.71
C HIS A 40 0.35 -20.38 -4.96
N PRO A 41 0.30 -21.19 -6.05
CA PRO A 41 1.10 -20.95 -7.26
C PRO A 41 0.91 -19.56 -7.90
N LEU A 42 -0.24 -18.92 -7.69
CA LEU A 42 -0.50 -17.51 -8.04
C LEU A 42 0.67 -16.59 -7.67
N PHE A 43 1.22 -16.75 -6.46
CA PHE A 43 2.28 -15.87 -5.94
C PHE A 43 3.58 -16.01 -6.72
N CYS A 44 4.03 -17.24 -6.99
CA CYS A 44 5.29 -17.46 -7.69
C CYS A 44 5.17 -17.21 -9.20
N LYS A 45 4.00 -17.50 -9.80
CA LYS A 45 3.78 -17.34 -11.25
C LYS A 45 3.49 -15.91 -11.68
N HIS A 46 2.66 -15.19 -10.93
CA HIS A 46 2.11 -13.92 -11.38
C HIS A 46 2.46 -12.74 -10.49
N LEU A 47 2.73 -12.97 -9.19
CA LEU A 47 2.97 -11.89 -8.22
C LEU A 47 4.42 -11.84 -7.71
N CYS A 48 5.34 -12.61 -8.31
CA CYS A 48 6.71 -12.80 -7.78
C CYS A 48 7.53 -11.50 -7.70
N ASN A 49 7.22 -10.54 -8.56
CA ASN A 49 7.87 -9.23 -8.63
C ASN A 49 7.05 -8.13 -7.95
N HIS A 50 5.90 -8.45 -7.36
CA HIS A 50 5.13 -7.48 -6.59
C HIS A 50 5.87 -7.14 -5.30
N THR A 51 6.00 -5.86 -5.00
CA THR A 51 6.47 -5.40 -3.69
C THR A 51 5.46 -5.79 -2.62
N VAL A 52 5.94 -6.38 -1.53
CA VAL A 52 5.10 -6.67 -0.37
C VAL A 52 4.86 -5.37 0.41
N LEU A 53 3.61 -5.07 0.76
CA LEU A 53 3.29 -4.01 1.72
C LEU A 53 3.15 -4.59 3.13
N ILE A 54 3.52 -3.80 4.14
CA ILE A 54 3.32 -4.12 5.55
C ILE A 54 1.96 -3.54 5.96
N GLY A 55 0.95 -4.39 6.09
CA GLY A 55 -0.42 -3.99 6.42
C GLY A 55 -0.65 -3.69 7.90
N GLY A 56 0.24 -4.14 8.79
CA GLY A 56 0.22 -3.80 10.20
C GLY A 56 1.12 -4.72 11.03
N PRO A 57 1.22 -4.50 12.35
CA PRO A 57 2.13 -5.23 13.22
C PRO A 57 1.65 -6.64 13.58
N VAL A 58 0.36 -6.94 13.37
CA VAL A 58 -0.22 -8.24 13.72
C VAL A 58 -0.07 -9.18 12.53
N SER A 59 0.72 -10.23 12.71
CA SER A 59 0.72 -11.42 11.85
C SER A 59 0.10 -12.59 12.61
N ARG A 60 -0.88 -13.28 12.02
CA ARG A 60 -1.31 -14.59 12.49
C ARG A 60 -0.28 -15.62 12.01
N GLY A 61 0.66 -16.00 12.87
CA GLY A 61 1.65 -17.04 12.55
C GLY A 61 2.83 -16.55 11.71
N THR A 62 3.28 -17.38 10.75
CA THR A 62 4.42 -17.10 9.87
C THR A 62 4.05 -16.06 8.79
N PHE A 63 5.06 -15.42 8.18
CA PHE A 63 4.85 -14.33 7.22
C PHE A 63 3.99 -14.75 6.00
N ASP A 64 4.10 -16.02 5.60
CA ASP A 64 3.29 -16.68 4.56
C ASP A 64 1.85 -16.98 4.99
N ALA A 65 1.56 -17.09 6.29
CA ALA A 65 0.22 -17.33 6.82
C ALA A 65 -0.59 -16.04 7.05
N SER A 66 -0.01 -14.87 6.79
CA SER A 66 -0.61 -13.55 7.03
C SER A 66 -0.67 -12.66 5.78
N VAL A 67 -0.66 -13.28 4.60
CA VAL A 67 -0.80 -12.57 3.34
C VAL A 67 -2.25 -12.28 3.05
N LEU A 68 -2.51 -11.08 2.55
CA LEU A 68 -3.79 -10.60 2.06
C LEU A 68 -3.58 -9.99 0.69
N LEU A 69 -4.55 -10.17 -0.20
CA LEU A 69 -4.55 -9.56 -1.53
C LEU A 69 -5.59 -8.44 -1.57
N LEU A 70 -5.17 -7.19 -1.68
CA LEU A 70 -6.09 -6.11 -2.05
C LEU A 70 -6.19 -6.07 -3.58
N HIS A 71 -7.39 -6.17 -4.14
CA HIS A 71 -7.56 -6.22 -5.60
C HIS A 71 -8.82 -5.52 -6.11
N ARG A 72 -8.83 -5.26 -7.42
CA ARG A 72 -9.99 -4.71 -8.18
C ARG A 72 -10.67 -5.74 -9.09
N ILE A 73 -10.35 -7.01 -8.92
CA ILE A 73 -10.87 -8.11 -9.74
C ILE A 73 -12.24 -8.54 -9.20
N PRO A 74 -13.34 -8.37 -9.97
CA PRO A 74 -14.68 -8.75 -9.52
C PRO A 74 -14.94 -10.25 -9.66
N ASP A 75 -16.05 -10.71 -9.10
CA ASP A 75 -16.56 -12.10 -9.18
C ASP A 75 -15.49 -13.13 -8.75
N VAL A 76 -14.89 -12.88 -7.59
CA VAL A 76 -13.94 -13.78 -6.92
C VAL A 76 -14.64 -14.33 -5.69
N ASP A 77 -14.80 -15.65 -5.64
CA ASP A 77 -15.46 -16.31 -4.50
C ASP A 77 -14.69 -16.05 -3.20
N ASP A 78 -15.41 -15.98 -2.08
CA ASP A 78 -14.88 -15.72 -0.73
C ASP A 78 -14.13 -14.39 -0.53
N ALA A 79 -14.10 -13.52 -1.55
CA ALA A 79 -13.51 -12.20 -1.44
C ALA A 79 -14.34 -11.29 -0.51
N ILE A 80 -13.68 -10.53 0.35
CA ILE A 80 -14.31 -9.57 1.26
C ILE A 80 -14.50 -8.26 0.51
N PRO A 81 -15.74 -7.82 0.19
CA PRO A 81 -15.96 -6.53 -0.44
C PRO A 81 -15.67 -5.40 0.54
N LEU A 82 -14.82 -4.46 0.12
CA LEU A 82 -14.58 -3.22 0.86
C LEU A 82 -15.47 -2.08 0.35
N SER A 83 -15.69 -2.05 -0.96
CA SER A 83 -16.44 -1.03 -1.67
C SER A 83 -16.85 -1.56 -3.06
N HIS A 84 -17.38 -0.69 -3.91
CA HIS A 84 -17.89 -1.03 -5.23
C HIS A 84 -16.88 -1.77 -6.12
N SER A 85 -15.61 -1.37 -6.07
CA SER A 85 -14.56 -1.93 -6.92
C SER A 85 -13.29 -2.37 -6.18
N LEU A 86 -13.38 -2.55 -4.86
CA LEU A 86 -12.27 -3.06 -4.04
C LEU A 86 -12.68 -4.26 -3.21
N TRP A 87 -11.82 -5.26 -3.24
CA TRP A 87 -11.95 -6.48 -2.48
C TRP A 87 -10.64 -6.84 -1.78
N VAL A 88 -10.76 -7.56 -0.68
CA VAL A 88 -9.65 -8.16 0.04
C VAL A 88 -9.81 -9.67 0.05
N ASP A 89 -8.71 -10.33 -0.29
CA ASP A 89 -8.59 -11.78 -0.31
C ASP A 89 -9.59 -12.45 -1.27
N GLY A 90 -9.75 -13.76 -1.16
CA GLY A 90 -10.70 -14.54 -1.93
C GLY A 90 -10.05 -15.80 -2.49
N ASN A 91 -10.76 -16.49 -3.37
CA ASN A 91 -10.30 -17.74 -3.93
C ASN A 91 -9.12 -17.53 -4.89
N TYR A 92 -7.94 -18.01 -4.50
CA TYR A 92 -6.70 -17.83 -5.26
C TYR A 92 -6.66 -18.61 -6.58
N ASP A 93 -7.37 -19.74 -6.68
CA ASP A 93 -7.52 -20.47 -7.94
C ASP A 93 -8.32 -19.63 -8.95
N VAL A 94 -9.40 -18.98 -8.51
CA VAL A 94 -10.21 -18.08 -9.35
C VAL A 94 -9.41 -16.86 -9.79
N LEU A 95 -8.65 -16.24 -8.89
CA LEU A 95 -7.75 -15.12 -9.23
C LEU A 95 -6.70 -15.54 -10.26
N GLN A 96 -6.04 -16.69 -10.05
CA GLN A 96 -5.05 -17.21 -10.99
C GLN A 96 -5.68 -17.50 -12.36
N GLN A 97 -6.84 -18.16 -12.40
CA GLN A 97 -7.52 -18.48 -13.65
C GLN A 97 -7.92 -17.20 -14.42
N LYS A 98 -8.44 -16.18 -13.72
CA LYS A 98 -8.80 -14.90 -14.36
C LYS A 98 -7.60 -14.20 -14.99
N ILE A 99 -6.44 -14.26 -14.32
CA ILE A 99 -5.16 -13.77 -14.85
C ILE A 99 -4.70 -14.58 -16.05
N GLU A 100 -4.67 -15.92 -15.93
CA GLU A 100 -4.21 -16.83 -17.00
C GLU A 100 -5.08 -16.72 -18.26
N ASN A 101 -6.38 -16.45 -18.11
CA ASN A 101 -7.31 -16.25 -19.21
C ASN A 101 -7.32 -14.81 -19.77
N GLY A 102 -6.52 -13.89 -19.19
CA GLY A 102 -6.44 -12.50 -19.63
C GLY A 102 -7.65 -11.63 -19.27
N THR A 103 -8.52 -12.10 -18.38
CA THR A 103 -9.69 -11.35 -17.88
C THR A 103 -9.38 -10.46 -16.68
N ALA A 104 -8.18 -10.60 -16.10
CA ALA A 104 -7.65 -9.76 -15.04
C ALA A 104 -6.15 -9.49 -15.28
N ASP A 105 -5.66 -8.31 -14.88
CA ASP A 105 -4.22 -7.99 -14.89
C ASP A 105 -3.65 -8.23 -13.49
N PRO A 106 -2.50 -8.94 -13.33
CA PRO A 106 -1.80 -9.03 -12.05
C PRO A 106 -1.58 -7.67 -11.38
N LYS A 107 -1.41 -6.59 -12.14
CA LYS A 107 -1.25 -5.22 -11.62
C LYS A 107 -2.47 -4.71 -10.83
N ASP A 108 -3.63 -5.33 -11.00
CA ASP A 108 -4.83 -5.07 -10.20
C ASP A 108 -4.83 -5.80 -8.86
N ILE A 109 -3.69 -6.39 -8.46
CA ILE A 109 -3.46 -7.01 -7.17
C ILE A 109 -2.29 -6.32 -6.43
N VAL A 110 -2.52 -6.02 -5.16
CA VAL A 110 -1.52 -5.56 -4.20
C VAL A 110 -1.34 -6.62 -3.11
N VAL A 111 -0.10 -7.03 -2.88
CA VAL A 111 0.24 -8.03 -1.87
C VAL A 111 0.54 -7.34 -0.55
N ILE A 112 -0.21 -7.66 0.48
CA ILE A 112 -0.11 -7.07 1.81
C ILE A 112 0.19 -8.18 2.82
N CYS A 113 1.13 -7.95 3.74
CA CYS A 113 1.42 -8.86 4.83
C CYS A 113 1.06 -8.22 6.17
N GLY A 114 0.26 -8.94 6.96
CA GLY A 114 -0.20 -8.52 8.27
C GLY A 114 -1.30 -7.46 8.22
N PHE A 115 -1.87 -7.18 9.39
CA PHE A 115 -2.91 -6.17 9.58
C PHE A 115 -2.74 -5.49 10.94
N SER A 116 -3.44 -4.38 11.14
CA SER A 116 -3.62 -3.76 12.45
C SER A 116 -4.95 -4.20 13.02
N GLY A 117 -4.96 -4.68 14.27
CA GLY A 117 -6.16 -5.12 14.97
C GLY A 117 -6.44 -4.27 16.19
N TRP A 118 -7.72 -4.07 16.48
CA TRP A 118 -8.20 -3.39 17.67
C TRP A 118 -9.10 -4.32 18.46
N GLY A 119 -8.94 -4.31 19.78
CA GLY A 119 -9.86 -4.96 20.69
C GLY A 119 -11.20 -4.22 20.78
N VAL A 120 -12.12 -4.77 21.57
CA VAL A 120 -13.44 -4.20 21.85
C VAL A 120 -13.31 -2.71 22.19
N GLN A 121 -14.03 -1.87 21.45
CA GLN A 121 -14.11 -0.41 21.62
C GLN A 121 -12.78 0.37 21.53
N GLN A 122 -11.65 -0.28 21.24
CA GLN A 122 -10.35 0.40 21.20
C GLN A 122 -10.28 1.37 20.00
N LEU A 123 -10.71 0.93 18.81
CA LEU A 123 -10.73 1.80 17.63
C LEU A 123 -11.62 3.02 17.89
N GLU A 124 -12.82 2.81 18.41
CA GLU A 124 -13.75 3.89 18.77
C GLU A 124 -13.13 4.88 19.76
N GLY A 125 -12.46 4.39 20.81
CA GLY A 125 -11.75 5.25 21.76
C GLY A 125 -10.59 6.03 21.12
N GLU A 126 -9.88 5.45 20.15
CA GLU A 126 -8.83 6.14 19.40
C GLU A 126 -9.41 7.22 18.46
N LEU A 127 -10.57 6.98 17.86
CA LEU A 127 -11.32 7.97 17.07
C LEU A 127 -11.77 9.13 17.96
N GLN A 128 -12.39 8.84 19.11
CA GLN A 128 -12.89 9.85 20.04
C GLN A 128 -11.78 10.69 20.68
N SER A 129 -10.60 10.10 20.91
CA SER A 129 -9.44 10.83 21.44
C SER A 129 -8.72 11.70 20.40
N GLY A 130 -9.14 11.65 19.13
CA GLY A 130 -8.52 12.41 18.04
C GLY A 130 -7.16 11.86 17.61
N THR A 131 -6.88 10.59 17.89
CA THR A 131 -5.64 9.91 17.46
C THR A 131 -5.59 9.77 15.95
N TRP A 132 -6.76 9.63 15.31
CA TRP A 132 -6.89 9.45 13.87
C TRP A 132 -7.59 10.64 13.22
N VAL A 133 -7.10 10.99 12.03
CA VAL A 133 -7.84 11.81 11.08
C VAL A 133 -8.62 10.86 10.16
N VAL A 134 -9.94 11.01 10.11
CA VAL A 134 -10.82 10.14 9.33
C VAL A 134 -11.27 10.86 8.07
N VAL A 135 -11.23 10.13 6.96
CA VAL A 135 -11.88 10.52 5.71
C VAL A 135 -13.11 9.63 5.58
N GLU A 136 -14.29 10.22 5.60
CA GLU A 136 -15.52 9.51 5.26
C GLU A 136 -15.58 9.32 3.75
N GLY A 137 -16.05 8.15 3.34
CA GLY A 137 -16.09 7.74 1.95
C GLY A 137 -17.36 6.97 1.65
N ASP A 138 -17.97 7.26 0.51
CA ASP A 138 -19.09 6.47 -0.01
C ASP A 138 -18.54 5.20 -0.66
N THR A 139 -19.08 4.04 -0.28
CA THR A 139 -18.67 2.74 -0.84
C THR A 139 -19.00 2.61 -2.32
N GLU A 140 -19.89 3.44 -2.87
CA GLU A 140 -20.19 3.50 -4.30
C GLU A 140 -19.30 4.48 -5.08
N ASP A 141 -18.45 5.26 -4.39
CA ASP A 141 -17.57 6.23 -5.02
C ASP A 141 -16.33 5.57 -5.64
N ARG A 142 -16.39 5.37 -6.95
CA ARG A 142 -15.25 4.86 -7.74
C ARG A 142 -14.02 5.77 -7.69
N ALA A 143 -14.16 7.06 -7.42
CA ALA A 143 -13.01 7.95 -7.29
C ALA A 143 -12.23 7.63 -6.00
N LEU A 144 -12.92 7.34 -4.90
CA LEU A 144 -12.31 6.88 -3.65
C LEU A 144 -11.62 5.54 -3.83
N ASP A 145 -12.26 4.59 -4.52
CA ASP A 145 -11.66 3.28 -4.80
C ASP A 145 -10.34 3.42 -5.58
N ASN A 146 -10.37 4.25 -6.62
CA ASN A 146 -9.19 4.55 -7.41
C ASN A 146 -8.11 5.25 -6.57
N PHE A 147 -8.49 6.17 -5.68
CA PHE A 147 -7.57 6.83 -4.77
C PHE A 147 -6.87 5.82 -3.83
N VAL A 148 -7.65 4.99 -3.13
CA VAL A 148 -7.15 3.96 -2.21
C VAL A 148 -6.20 3.00 -2.91
N PHE A 149 -6.62 2.48 -4.07
CA PHE A 149 -5.80 1.53 -4.83
C PHE A 149 -4.53 2.18 -5.38
N THR A 150 -4.61 3.43 -5.85
CA THR A 150 -3.46 4.18 -6.35
C THR A 150 -2.41 4.40 -5.26
N ILE A 151 -2.82 4.78 -4.05
CA ILE A 151 -1.90 4.91 -2.91
C ILE A 151 -1.16 3.59 -2.66
N ALA A 152 -1.91 2.49 -2.58
CA ALA A 152 -1.34 1.16 -2.34
C ALA A 152 -0.34 0.77 -3.44
N ARG A 153 -0.72 0.99 -4.70
CA ARG A 153 0.09 0.59 -5.85
C ARG A 153 1.35 1.43 -6.00
N LEU A 154 1.26 2.75 -5.82
CA LEU A 154 2.39 3.67 -5.95
C LEU A 154 3.36 3.56 -4.77
N ALA A 155 2.88 3.24 -3.57
CA ALA A 155 3.75 2.98 -2.43
C ALA A 155 4.67 1.78 -2.67
N GLY A 156 4.17 0.73 -3.35
CA GLY A 156 4.96 -0.44 -3.73
C GLY A 156 5.68 -0.32 -5.08
N ALA A 157 5.61 0.82 -5.77
CA ALA A 157 6.27 1.01 -7.06
C ALA A 157 7.68 1.58 -6.90
N HIS A 158 8.60 1.15 -7.77
CA HIS A 158 9.90 1.81 -7.88
C HIS A 158 9.72 3.23 -8.44
N PRO A 159 10.34 4.26 -7.84
CA PRO A 159 10.42 5.58 -8.44
C PRO A 159 11.38 5.52 -9.64
N HIS A 160 10.87 5.08 -10.79
CA HIS A 160 11.60 4.86 -12.03
C HIS A 160 12.74 3.82 -11.94
N GLY A 161 12.98 3.10 -13.04
CA GLY A 161 14.09 2.13 -13.14
C GLY A 161 15.47 2.80 -13.04
N PRO A 162 16.57 2.08 -13.32
CA PRO A 162 17.91 2.68 -13.36
C PRO A 162 18.05 3.57 -14.62
N ALA A 163 17.32 4.67 -14.69
CA ALA A 163 17.47 5.73 -15.68
C ALA A 163 16.73 7.00 -15.24
N SER A 164 17.53 8.07 -15.08
CA SER A 164 17.18 9.50 -15.17
C SER A 164 16.14 10.08 -14.20
N SER A 165 16.65 10.64 -13.10
CA SER A 165 16.25 11.99 -12.67
C SER A 165 17.51 12.81 -12.40
N SER A 166 18.21 13.20 -13.45
CA SER A 166 19.18 14.30 -13.37
C SER A 166 18.39 15.59 -13.39
N VAL A 167 18.22 16.20 -12.22
CA VAL A 167 17.89 17.63 -12.14
C VAL A 167 19.20 18.36 -12.42
N GLU A 168 19.35 18.88 -13.64
CA GLU A 168 20.46 19.77 -13.97
C GLU A 168 20.24 21.11 -13.26
N ASN A 169 21.05 21.39 -12.25
CA ASN A 169 21.32 22.76 -11.81
C ASN A 169 22.74 23.13 -12.23
N ALA A 170 22.86 24.38 -12.67
CA ALA A 170 24.09 25.01 -13.10
C ALA A 170 25.01 25.32 -11.91
N ASP A 171 25.55 24.29 -11.26
CA ASP A 171 26.83 24.31 -10.54
C ASP A 171 27.11 22.93 -9.93
N GLY A 172 28.29 22.38 -10.22
CA GLY A 172 28.60 20.96 -10.11
C GLY A 172 28.60 20.33 -8.72
N LYS A 173 28.33 19.01 -8.74
CA LYS A 173 28.50 17.98 -7.69
C LYS A 173 27.51 17.99 -6.53
N GLN A 174 26.37 17.33 -6.73
CA GLN A 174 25.70 16.58 -5.67
C GLN A 174 25.88 15.08 -5.90
N ALA A 175 26.22 14.35 -4.84
CA ALA A 175 26.31 12.89 -4.89
C ALA A 175 24.91 12.31 -5.22
N PRO A 176 24.82 11.20 -5.98
CA PRO A 176 23.55 10.55 -6.23
C PRO A 176 22.90 10.16 -4.89
N LEU A 177 21.63 10.54 -4.71
CA LEU A 177 20.85 10.21 -3.52
C LEU A 177 20.88 8.71 -3.24
N SER A 178 20.96 8.34 -1.96
CA SER A 178 20.81 6.95 -1.56
C SER A 178 19.43 6.42 -1.96
N MET A 179 19.28 5.09 -2.06
CA MET A 179 17.96 4.50 -2.33
C MET A 179 16.94 4.89 -1.24
N GLU A 180 17.36 4.90 0.02
CA GLU A 180 16.52 5.29 1.15
C GLU A 180 16.04 6.74 1.06
N GLU A 181 16.93 7.65 0.64
CA GLU A 181 16.58 9.06 0.45
C GLU A 181 15.58 9.23 -0.69
N ARG A 182 15.78 8.51 -1.81
CA ARG A 182 14.82 8.49 -2.92
C ARG A 182 13.47 7.93 -2.51
N ASN A 183 13.43 6.83 -1.76
CA ASN A 183 12.17 6.29 -1.24
C ASN A 183 11.49 7.25 -0.29
N ARG A 184 12.25 7.93 0.58
CA ARG A 184 11.70 8.95 1.48
C ARG A 184 11.06 10.10 0.72
N GLN A 185 11.73 10.62 -0.31
CA GLN A 185 11.19 11.67 -1.19
C GLN A 185 9.95 11.20 -1.97
N HIS A 186 9.98 9.97 -2.48
CA HIS A 186 8.84 9.35 -3.17
C HIS A 186 7.63 9.26 -2.26
N ARG A 187 7.78 8.73 -1.04
CA ARG A 187 6.69 8.65 -0.05
C ARG A 187 6.15 10.02 0.33
N ALA A 188 7.03 11.00 0.53
CA ALA A 188 6.60 12.37 0.83
C ALA A 188 5.79 12.98 -0.32
N SER A 189 6.23 12.76 -1.57
CA SER A 189 5.54 13.22 -2.77
C SER A 189 4.18 12.54 -2.93
N LEU A 190 4.11 11.22 -2.68
CA LEU A 190 2.86 10.46 -2.68
C LEU A 190 1.87 11.01 -1.65
N TRP A 191 2.31 11.31 -0.43
CA TRP A 191 1.45 11.91 0.59
C TRP A 191 1.02 13.33 0.25
N SER A 192 1.90 14.14 -0.33
CA SER A 192 1.55 15.48 -0.80
C SER A 192 0.45 15.44 -1.85
N TRP A 193 0.57 14.52 -2.83
CA TRP A 193 -0.50 14.24 -3.79
C TRP A 193 -1.77 13.75 -3.11
N ALA A 194 -1.65 12.80 -2.17
CA ALA A 194 -2.79 12.21 -1.48
C ALA A 194 -3.65 13.26 -0.76
N TYR A 195 -3.00 14.11 0.03
CA TYR A 195 -3.69 15.20 0.74
C TYR A 195 -4.32 16.19 -0.22
N SER A 196 -3.64 16.53 -1.31
CA SER A 196 -4.17 17.44 -2.33
C SER A 196 -5.40 16.86 -3.02
N ALA A 197 -5.39 15.56 -3.34
CA ALA A 197 -6.50 14.86 -3.98
C ALA A 197 -7.73 14.73 -3.07
N LEU A 198 -7.53 14.58 -1.76
CA LEU A 198 -8.62 14.55 -0.78
C LEU A 198 -9.35 15.89 -0.60
N GLY A 199 -8.77 17.00 -1.08
CA GLY A 199 -9.39 18.32 -0.96
C GLY A 199 -9.42 18.85 0.48
N GLN A 200 -10.16 19.94 0.71
CA GLN A 200 -10.27 20.52 2.06
C GLN A 200 -11.13 19.62 2.98
N PRO A 201 -10.77 19.46 4.27
CA PRO A 201 -9.72 20.20 4.99
C PRO A 201 -8.30 19.60 4.86
N PHE A 202 -8.17 18.43 4.24
CA PHE A 202 -6.93 17.64 4.22
C PHE A 202 -5.83 18.22 3.32
N ALA A 203 -6.17 18.97 2.28
CA ALA A 203 -5.21 19.54 1.33
C ALA A 203 -4.13 20.40 2.02
N SER A 204 -4.47 21.06 3.13
CA SER A 204 -3.50 21.82 3.93
C SER A 204 -2.39 20.95 4.53
N MET A 205 -2.65 19.66 4.79
CA MET A 205 -1.70 18.71 5.36
C MET A 205 -0.58 18.31 4.39
N ALA A 206 -0.73 18.59 3.08
CA ALA A 206 0.35 18.41 2.11
C ALA A 206 1.61 19.21 2.49
N LEU A 207 1.43 20.35 3.17
CA LEU A 207 2.53 21.19 3.67
C LEU A 207 3.45 20.44 4.64
N ASN A 208 2.92 19.46 5.39
CA ASN A 208 3.70 18.67 6.34
C ASN A 208 4.72 17.75 5.66
N GLN A 209 4.61 17.55 4.34
CA GLN A 209 5.53 16.72 3.56
C GLN A 209 6.73 17.50 3.01
N LYS A 210 6.66 18.84 2.98
CA LYS A 210 7.71 19.72 2.39
C LYS A 210 9.14 19.45 2.89
N PRO A 211 9.39 19.20 4.20
CA PRO A 211 10.73 18.91 4.69
C PRO A 211 11.35 17.64 4.10
N PHE A 212 10.53 16.76 3.51
CA PHE A 212 10.94 15.47 2.99
C PHE A 212 10.94 15.42 1.45
N THR A 213 10.43 16.46 0.77
CA THR A 213 10.41 16.57 -0.70
C THR A 213 11.63 17.28 -1.28
N HIS A 214 12.35 18.06 -0.47
CA HIS A 214 13.61 18.69 -0.84
C HIS A 214 14.76 18.04 -0.06
N GLY A 215 15.93 17.89 -0.70
CA GLY A 215 17.15 17.45 0.01
C GLY A 215 17.50 18.39 1.17
N PRO A 216 18.35 17.99 2.12
CA PRO A 216 18.71 18.83 3.26
C PRO A 216 19.17 20.20 2.74
N GLN A 217 18.49 21.28 3.15
CA GLN A 217 19.01 22.62 2.97
C GLN A 217 20.21 22.73 3.92
N GLU A 218 21.42 22.79 3.35
CA GLU A 218 22.60 23.20 4.11
C GLU A 218 22.33 24.62 4.66
N ASN A 219 22.37 24.75 5.99
CA ASN A 219 22.47 26.05 6.66
C ASN A 219 23.91 26.55 6.60
#